data_AF-A0A9E5UXU9-F1
#
_entry.id   AF-A0A9E5UXU9-F1
#
_cell.length_a   1.000
_cell.length_b   1.000
_cell.length_c   1.000
_cell.angle_alpha   90.00
_cell.angle_beta   90.00
_cell.angle_gamma   90.00
#
_symmetry.space_group_name_H-M   'P 1'
#
loop_
_entity.id
_entity.type
_entity.pdbx_description
1 polymer ?
#
loop_
_entity_poly.entity_id
_entity_poly.type
_entity_poly.pdbx_seq_one_letter_code
_entity_poly.pdbx_strand_id
1 'polypeptide(L)'
;MRRLVGVVLVLGLLVGCLGWLVPQSAVAANLSSLTFNSSPVLAAEIRNSVDDKIRELGSKLDLNNTNVRAFTQYPGMYPTLARMVVKNAPFNEVEDVLNMPNLTDRQKEILQANLDKFTVTPPADAFVEGGDRFNNGIYR
;
A
#
# COMPACT_ATOMS: atom_id res chain seq x y z
N MET A 1 59.89 44.34 -40.66
CA MET A 1 59.06 43.18 -40.23
C MET A 1 58.71 43.19 -38.74
N ARG A 2 59.63 43.47 -37.81
CA ARG A 2 59.35 43.47 -36.35
C ARG A 2 58.24 44.43 -35.88
N ARG A 3 58.11 45.61 -36.51
CA ARG A 3 57.05 46.60 -36.17
C ARG A 3 55.65 46.18 -36.63
N LEU A 4 55.53 45.44 -37.73
CA LEU A 4 54.26 44.92 -38.23
C LEU A 4 53.71 43.80 -37.35
N VAL A 5 54.59 42.93 -36.84
CA VAL A 5 54.21 41.87 -35.90
C VAL A 5 53.65 42.45 -34.59
N GLY A 6 54.25 43.54 -34.08
CA GLY A 6 53.76 44.24 -32.90
C GLY A 6 52.35 44.82 -33.09
N VAL A 7 52.07 45.41 -34.26
CA VAL A 7 50.74 45.97 -34.56
C VAL A 7 49.68 44.87 -34.67
N VAL A 8 49.99 43.73 -35.29
CA VAL A 8 49.06 42.60 -35.39
C VAL A 8 48.73 42.01 -34.01
N LEU A 9 49.71 41.91 -33.11
CA LEU A 9 49.49 41.44 -31.74
C LEU A 9 48.60 42.39 -30.93
N VAL A 10 48.82 43.70 -31.05
CA VAL A 10 47.98 44.71 -30.35
C VAL A 10 46.56 44.69 -30.91
N LEU A 11 46.39 44.57 -32.23
CA LEU A 11 45.07 44.48 -32.85
C LEU A 11 44.33 43.20 -32.43
N GLY A 12 45.04 42.07 -32.37
CA GLY A 12 44.48 40.80 -31.89
C GLY A 12 44.06 40.85 -30.42
N LEU A 13 44.86 41.52 -29.58
CA LEU A 13 44.53 41.73 -28.17
C LEU A 13 43.27 42.60 -28.03
N LEU A 14 43.17 43.69 -28.80
CA LEU A 14 42.01 44.59 -28.76
C LEU A 14 40.73 43.89 -29.23
N VAL A 15 40.79 43.09 -30.29
CA VAL A 15 39.64 42.30 -30.77
C VAL A 15 39.24 41.22 -29.75
N GLY A 16 40.22 40.60 -29.08
CA GLY A 16 39.97 39.65 -27.98
C GLY A 16 39.27 40.31 -26.78
N CYS A 17 39.68 41.52 -26.40
CA CYS A 17 39.05 42.27 -25.30
C CYS A 17 37.64 42.77 -25.65
N LEU A 18 37.35 43.06 -26.92
CA LEU A 18 36.02 43.46 -27.39
C LEU A 18 35.02 42.29 -27.43
N GLY A 19 35.51 41.04 -27.55
CA GLY A 19 34.66 39.84 -27.50
C GLY A 19 34.00 39.58 -26.14
N TRP A 20 34.54 40.13 -25.06
CA TRP A 20 33.96 40.03 -23.70
C TRP A 20 32.91 41.10 -23.40
N LEU A 21 32.71 42.08 -24.27
CA LEU A 21 31.69 43.13 -24.13
C LEU A 21 30.37 42.76 -24.83
N VAL A 22 30.30 41.62 -25.51
CA VAL A 22 29.05 41.11 -26.08
C VAL A 22 28.25 40.47 -24.94
N PRO A 23 27.04 40.95 -24.62
CA PRO A 23 26.21 40.31 -23.62
C PRO A 23 25.88 38.89 -24.09
N GLN A 24 26.51 37.89 -23.46
CA GLN A 24 26.11 36.51 -23.63
C GLN A 24 24.70 36.39 -23.09
N SER A 25 23.74 36.18 -23.99
CA SER A 25 22.35 35.94 -23.61
C SER A 25 22.33 34.68 -22.76
N ALA A 26 22.12 34.81 -21.45
CA ALA A 26 21.93 33.68 -20.58
C ALA A 26 20.60 33.01 -20.97
N VAL A 27 20.69 31.87 -21.64
CA VAL A 27 19.50 31.05 -21.92
C VAL A 27 19.09 30.43 -20.61
N ALA A 28 18.11 31.02 -19.94
CA ALA A 28 17.47 30.41 -18.79
C ALA A 28 16.77 29.13 -19.27
N ALA A 29 17.24 27.97 -18.82
CA ALA A 29 16.54 26.72 -19.01
C ALA A 29 15.16 26.85 -18.35
N ASN A 30 14.12 26.97 -19.16
CA ASN A 30 12.77 27.14 -18.67
C ASN A 30 12.27 25.81 -18.11
N LEU A 31 11.95 25.76 -16.80
CA LEU A 31 11.37 24.58 -16.16
C LEU A 31 10.02 24.18 -16.78
N SER A 32 9.36 25.08 -17.51
CA SER A 32 8.13 24.80 -18.25
C SER A 32 8.30 23.79 -19.39
N SER A 33 9.53 23.47 -19.82
CA SER A 33 9.77 22.39 -20.78
C SER A 33 9.87 21.00 -20.13
N LEU A 34 9.81 20.92 -18.80
CA LEU A 34 9.48 19.68 -18.10
C LEU A 34 7.98 19.43 -18.29
N THR A 35 7.62 18.93 -19.47
CA THR A 35 6.40 18.13 -19.62
C THR A 35 6.55 16.93 -18.70
N PHE A 36 6.06 17.08 -17.47
CA PHE A 36 5.67 15.97 -16.62
C PHE A 36 4.52 15.30 -17.35
N ASN A 37 4.84 14.42 -18.30
CA ASN A 37 3.88 13.45 -18.78
C ASN A 37 3.44 12.70 -17.52
N SER A 38 2.22 12.99 -17.07
CA SER A 38 1.59 12.34 -15.94
C SER A 38 1.55 10.86 -16.28
N SER A 39 2.56 10.13 -15.84
CA SER A 39 2.64 8.69 -16.05
C SER A 39 1.43 8.10 -15.34
N PRO A 40 0.61 7.25 -15.99
CA PRO A 40 -0.56 6.64 -15.36
C PRO A 40 -0.18 5.79 -14.13
N VAL A 41 1.10 5.47 -13.97
CA VAL A 41 1.67 4.84 -12.76
C VAL A 41 1.52 5.72 -11.51
N LEU A 42 1.50 7.06 -11.63
CA LEU A 42 1.21 7.99 -10.52
C LEU A 42 -0.28 8.27 -10.34
N ALA A 43 -1.15 7.73 -11.20
CA ALA A 43 -2.61 7.81 -11.05
C ALA A 43 -3.19 6.63 -10.26
N ALA A 44 -2.37 5.91 -9.49
CA ALA A 44 -2.88 5.08 -8.41
C ALA A 44 -3.53 6.01 -7.39
N GLU A 45 -4.86 6.05 -7.40
CA GLU A 45 -5.64 6.83 -6.45
C GLU A 45 -5.21 6.43 -5.03
N ILE A 46 -4.72 7.41 -4.25
CA ILE A 46 -4.38 7.16 -2.85
C ILE A 46 -5.69 6.86 -2.13
N ARG A 47 -5.95 5.57 -1.88
CA ARG A 47 -7.13 5.08 -1.20
C ARG A 47 -6.77 4.44 0.13
N ASN A 48 -7.66 4.57 1.09
CA ASN A 48 -7.56 3.83 2.33
C ASN A 48 -8.03 2.40 2.09
N SER A 49 -7.09 1.46 2.02
CA SER A 49 -7.37 0.04 1.82
C SER A 49 -8.26 -0.55 2.90
N VAL A 50 -8.25 0.00 4.12
CA VAL A 50 -9.10 -0.44 5.24
C VAL A 50 -10.57 -0.12 4.96
N ASP A 51 -10.88 1.08 4.47
CA ASP A 51 -12.26 1.48 4.18
C ASP A 51 -12.86 0.66 3.05
N ASP A 52 -12.06 0.39 2.01
CA ASP A 52 -12.47 -0.47 0.91
C ASP A 52 -12.71 -1.92 1.39
N LYS A 53 -11.86 -2.42 2.29
CA LYS A 53 -12.03 -3.75 2.87
C LYS A 53 -13.23 -3.85 3.80
N ILE A 54 -13.53 -2.83 4.60
CA ILE A 54 -14.72 -2.79 5.46
C ILE A 54 -15.99 -2.84 4.60
N ARG A 55 -16.01 -2.14 3.46
CA ARG A 55 -17.12 -2.21 2.51
C ARG A 55 -17.28 -3.61 1.91
N GLU A 56 -16.18 -4.29 1.60
CA GLU A 56 -16.19 -5.68 1.09
C GLU A 56 -16.70 -6.68 2.15
N LEU A 57 -16.25 -6.53 3.41
CA LEU A 57 -16.60 -7.45 4.51
C LEU A 57 -18.11 -7.53 4.75
N GLY A 58 -18.79 -6.39 4.60
CA GLY A 58 -20.20 -6.24 4.93
C GLY A 58 -20.48 -6.58 6.41
N SER A 59 -21.59 -7.27 6.65
CA SER A 59 -22.07 -7.59 8.01
C SER A 59 -21.68 -8.99 8.49
N LYS A 60 -20.97 -9.78 7.67
CA LYS A 60 -20.60 -11.16 8.01
C LYS A 60 -19.24 -11.18 8.72
N LEU A 61 -19.03 -12.22 9.53
CA LEU A 61 -17.73 -12.45 10.15
C LEU A 61 -16.79 -13.07 9.12
N ASP A 62 -15.74 -12.34 8.75
CA ASP A 62 -14.70 -12.86 7.87
C ASP A 62 -13.69 -13.69 8.66
N LEU A 63 -13.58 -14.97 8.30
CA LEU A 63 -12.71 -15.94 8.96
C LEU A 63 -11.21 -15.66 8.75
N ASN A 64 -10.85 -14.88 7.74
CA ASN A 64 -9.47 -14.55 7.38
C ASN A 64 -8.98 -13.22 7.94
N ASN A 65 -9.88 -12.25 8.12
CA ASN A 65 -9.51 -10.87 8.46
C ASN A 65 -9.99 -10.41 9.83
N THR A 66 -11.16 -10.88 10.29
CA THR A 66 -11.79 -10.29 11.48
C THR A 66 -11.00 -10.62 12.76
N ASN A 67 -10.97 -9.65 13.69
CA ASN A 67 -10.42 -9.81 15.03
C ASN A 67 -11.19 -10.87 15.85
N VAL A 68 -10.45 -11.62 16.68
CA VAL A 68 -10.94 -12.73 17.51
C VAL A 68 -12.11 -12.35 18.43
N ARG A 69 -12.21 -11.08 18.85
CA ARG A 69 -13.30 -10.59 19.70
C ARG A 69 -14.65 -10.65 18.99
N ALA A 70 -14.70 -10.53 17.67
CA ALA A 70 -15.95 -10.58 16.92
C ALA A 70 -16.67 -11.92 17.06
N PHE A 71 -15.91 -13.00 17.31
CA PHE A 71 -16.47 -14.33 17.56
C PHE A 71 -17.33 -14.41 18.83
N THR A 72 -17.21 -13.45 19.77
CA THR A 72 -18.06 -13.39 20.97
C THR A 72 -19.54 -13.18 20.64
N GLN A 73 -19.86 -12.69 19.44
CA GLN A 73 -21.24 -12.50 18.96
C GLN A 73 -21.95 -13.84 18.66
N TYR A 74 -21.20 -14.93 18.54
CA TYR A 74 -21.71 -16.24 18.14
C TYR A 74 -21.58 -17.22 19.32
N PRO A 75 -22.71 -17.65 19.94
CA PRO A 75 -22.67 -18.54 21.10
C PRO A 75 -21.87 -19.82 20.83
N GLY A 76 -20.94 -20.15 21.72
CA GLY A 76 -20.08 -21.33 21.62
C GLY A 76 -18.80 -21.16 20.77
N MET A 77 -18.63 -20.04 20.06
CA MET A 77 -17.43 -19.80 19.24
C MET A 77 -16.24 -19.29 20.07
N TYR A 78 -16.45 -18.45 21.08
CA TYR A 78 -15.36 -17.87 21.89
C TYR A 78 -15.19 -18.60 23.23
N PRO A 79 -13.94 -18.84 23.72
CA PRO A 79 -12.65 -18.51 23.11
C PRO A 79 -12.06 -19.63 22.24
N THR A 80 -12.48 -20.88 22.44
CA THR A 80 -11.78 -22.06 21.91
C THR A 80 -11.85 -22.15 20.39
N LEU A 81 -13.06 -22.10 19.81
CA LEU A 81 -13.23 -22.17 18.36
C LEU A 81 -12.65 -20.93 17.67
N ALA A 82 -12.84 -19.74 18.23
CA ALA A 82 -12.26 -18.50 17.74
C ALA A 82 -10.73 -18.61 17.63
N ARG A 83 -10.06 -19.13 18.66
CA ARG A 83 -8.60 -19.38 18.61
C ARG A 83 -8.24 -20.39 17.52
N MET A 84 -9.03 -21.45 17.34
CA MET A 84 -8.77 -22.43 16.29
C MET A 84 -8.91 -21.81 14.90
N VAL A 85 -9.98 -21.05 14.66
CA VAL A 85 -10.22 -20.36 13.38
C VAL A 85 -9.07 -19.40 13.06
N VAL A 86 -8.71 -18.51 13.99
CA VAL A 86 -7.63 -17.53 13.77
C VAL A 86 -6.27 -18.21 13.52
N LYS A 87 -6.00 -19.35 14.15
CA LYS A 87 -4.73 -20.10 13.98
C LYS A 87 -4.64 -20.91 12.69
N ASN A 88 -5.77 -21.36 12.14
CA ASN A 88 -5.79 -22.17 10.92
C ASN A 88 -6.15 -21.35 9.67
N ALA A 89 -6.50 -20.08 9.83
CA ALA A 89 -6.64 -19.15 8.71
C ALA A 89 -5.29 -18.97 7.97
N PRO A 90 -5.29 -18.68 6.66
CA PRO A 90 -6.47 -18.37 5.84
C PRO A 90 -7.21 -19.60 5.29
N PHE A 91 -8.49 -19.40 4.97
CA PHE A 91 -9.39 -20.34 4.31
C PHE A 91 -9.74 -19.86 2.90
N ASN A 92 -10.00 -20.78 1.96
CA ASN A 92 -10.40 -20.43 0.59
C ASN A 92 -11.91 -20.33 0.47
N GLU A 93 -12.62 -21.26 1.10
CA GLU A 93 -14.08 -21.32 1.17
C GLU A 93 -14.53 -21.27 2.65
N VAL A 94 -15.79 -20.91 2.89
CA VAL A 94 -16.32 -20.82 4.25
C VAL A 94 -16.34 -22.21 4.91
N GLU A 95 -16.64 -23.23 4.13
CA GLU A 95 -16.76 -24.63 4.51
C GLU A 95 -15.43 -25.25 4.97
N ASP A 96 -14.30 -24.70 4.53
CA ASP A 96 -12.95 -25.15 4.94
C ASP A 96 -12.75 -25.10 6.46
N VAL A 97 -13.51 -24.23 7.15
CA VAL A 97 -13.47 -24.13 8.61
C VAL A 97 -13.87 -25.44 9.30
N LEU A 98 -14.66 -26.29 8.63
CA LEU A 98 -15.08 -27.60 9.15
C LEU A 98 -13.97 -28.65 9.07
N ASN A 99 -12.92 -28.38 8.28
CA ASN A 99 -11.80 -29.28 8.05
C ASN A 99 -10.62 -28.98 8.99
N MET A 100 -10.75 -28.04 9.93
CA MET A 100 -9.69 -27.74 10.90
C MET A 100 -9.33 -28.97 11.74
N PRO A 101 -8.03 -29.17 12.05
CA PRO A 101 -7.59 -30.30 12.85
C PRO A 101 -8.15 -30.22 14.27
N ASN A 102 -8.42 -31.40 14.86
CA ASN A 102 -8.84 -31.57 16.26
C ASN A 102 -10.21 -30.95 16.61
N LEU A 103 -11.10 -30.78 15.63
CA LEU A 103 -12.49 -30.42 15.91
C LEU A 103 -13.27 -31.59 16.53
N THR A 104 -13.94 -31.34 17.64
CA THR A 104 -14.95 -32.26 18.19
C THR A 104 -16.24 -32.21 17.37
N ASP A 105 -17.07 -33.24 17.46
CA ASP A 105 -18.36 -33.26 16.75
C ASP A 105 -19.24 -32.07 17.16
N ARG A 106 -19.28 -31.77 18.47
CA ARG A 106 -19.99 -30.61 18.98
C ARG A 106 -19.47 -29.28 18.43
N GLN A 107 -18.15 -29.17 18.22
CA GLN A 107 -17.55 -27.98 17.62
C GLN A 107 -17.91 -27.85 16.14
N LYS A 108 -17.96 -28.95 15.39
CA LYS A 108 -18.42 -28.97 14.00
C LYS A 108 -19.87 -28.54 13.88
N GLU A 109 -20.75 -29.01 14.76
CA GLU A 109 -22.15 -28.58 14.79
C GLU A 109 -22.29 -27.06 15.01
N ILE A 110 -21.50 -26.49 15.93
CA ILE A 110 -21.51 -25.05 16.18
C ILE A 110 -21.05 -24.28 14.94
N LEU A 111 -20.00 -24.72 14.25
CA LEU A 111 -19.52 -24.10 13.02
C LEU A 111 -20.59 -24.19 11.92
N GLN A 112 -21.16 -25.38 11.70
CA GLN A 112 -22.22 -25.63 10.72
C GLN A 112 -23.44 -24.73 10.94
N ALA A 113 -23.86 -24.54 12.19
CA ALA A 113 -24.98 -23.69 12.56
C ALA A 113 -24.74 -22.18 12.36
N ASN A 114 -23.52 -21.76 11.99
CA ASN A 114 -23.16 -20.36 11.78
C ASN A 114 -22.51 -20.08 10.41
N LEU A 115 -22.42 -21.07 9.49
CA LEU A 115 -21.78 -20.88 8.19
C LEU A 115 -22.41 -19.72 7.38
N ASP A 116 -23.73 -19.55 7.48
CA ASP A 116 -24.47 -18.47 6.83
C ASP A 116 -24.02 -17.07 7.29
N LYS A 117 -23.43 -16.97 8.49
CA LYS A 117 -22.95 -15.73 9.11
C LYS A 117 -21.48 -15.45 8.81
N PHE A 118 -20.80 -16.38 8.15
CA PHE A 118 -19.39 -16.27 7.81
C PHE A 118 -19.19 -15.85 6.37
N THR A 119 -18.03 -15.27 6.11
CA THR A 119 -17.49 -15.01 4.78
C THR A 119 -16.00 -15.30 4.78
N VAL A 120 -15.42 -15.42 3.60
CA VAL A 120 -13.98 -15.51 3.40
C VAL A 120 -13.60 -14.53 2.31
N THR A 121 -12.62 -13.69 2.61
CA THR A 121 -12.01 -12.83 1.62
C THR A 121 -10.48 -12.95 1.72
N PRO A 122 -9.72 -12.49 0.72
CA PRO A 122 -8.27 -12.51 0.79
C PRO A 122 -7.78 -11.79 2.07
N PRO A 123 -6.77 -12.33 2.76
CA PRO A 123 -6.11 -11.64 3.87
C PRO A 123 -5.67 -10.25 3.45
N ALA A 124 -5.97 -9.26 4.28
CA ALA A 124 -5.55 -7.89 4.10
C ALA A 124 -4.55 -7.52 5.20
N ASP A 125 -3.33 -7.15 4.81
CA ASP A 125 -2.22 -6.87 5.73
C ASP A 125 -2.63 -5.91 6.86
N ALA A 126 -3.43 -4.90 6.54
CA ALA A 126 -3.94 -3.90 7.49
C ALA A 126 -4.83 -4.47 8.62
N PHE A 127 -5.30 -5.71 8.51
CA PHE A 127 -6.09 -6.40 9.55
C PHE A 127 -5.37 -7.60 10.17
N VAL A 128 -4.40 -8.16 9.46
CA VAL A 128 -3.75 -9.43 9.83
C VAL A 128 -2.40 -9.22 10.50
N GLU A 129 -1.64 -8.22 10.03
CA GLU A 129 -0.31 -7.91 10.55
C GLU A 129 -0.37 -7.32 11.97
N GLY A 130 0.78 -7.26 12.64
CA GLY A 130 0.89 -6.70 13.99
C GLY A 130 0.22 -7.52 15.10
N GLY A 131 -0.39 -8.67 14.76
CA GLY A 131 -1.21 -9.43 15.70
C GLY A 131 -2.59 -8.80 15.93
N ASP A 132 -3.04 -7.93 15.02
CA ASP A 132 -4.30 -7.19 15.16
C ASP A 132 -5.53 -8.10 15.20
N ARG A 133 -5.43 -9.31 14.63
CA ARG A 133 -6.47 -10.35 14.79
C ARG A 133 -6.61 -10.85 16.22
N PHE A 134 -5.57 -10.77 17.04
CA PHE A 134 -5.64 -11.10 18.47
C PHE A 134 -5.98 -9.87 19.30
N ASN A 135 -5.36 -8.74 19.01
CA ASN A 135 -5.51 -7.50 19.75
C ASN A 135 -5.38 -6.30 18.80
N ASN A 136 -6.50 -5.71 18.41
CA ASN A 136 -6.56 -4.53 17.55
C ASN A 136 -6.56 -3.20 18.33
N GLY A 137 -6.20 -3.20 19.61
CA GLY A 137 -6.15 -1.99 20.43
C GLY A 137 -7.52 -1.42 20.85
N ILE A 138 -8.63 -2.09 20.54
CA ILE A 138 -9.99 -1.59 20.85
C ILE A 138 -10.52 -2.19 22.15
N TYR A 139 -10.63 -1.35 23.17
CA TYR A 139 -11.14 -1.69 24.51
C TYR A 139 -12.33 -0.80 24.91
N ARG A 140 -12.91 -1.05 26.08
CA ARG A 140 -13.93 -0.21 26.70
C ARG A 140 -13.38 0.42 27.95
#